data_AF-A0A0A0KXP7-F1
#
_entry.id   AF-A0A0A0KXP7-F1
#
_cell.length_a   1.000
_cell.length_b   1.000
_cell.length_c   1.000
_cell.angle_alpha   90.00
_cell.angle_beta   90.00
_cell.angle_gamma   90.00
#
_symmetry.space_group_name_H-M   'P 1'
#
loop_
_entity.id
_entity.type
_entity.pdbx_description
1 polymer ?
#
loop_
_entity_poly.entity_id
_entity_poly.type
_entity_poly.pdbx_seq_one_letter_code
_entity_poly.pdbx_strand_id
1 'polypeptide(L)'
;MSGEEEENAAELKIGDEFLKAKCLMNCEVSLILEHKYEQLQQRAEDPTNQVSQVFEKSLQYVKRFSRYKNPDALCVLGNLCPETVEEATSIVPSLKTKGRVHEDEAIEKMLNDLSLIKKFE
;
A
#
# COMPACT_ATOMS: atom_id res chain seq x y z
N MET A 1 -2.55 15.59 30.59
CA MET A 1 -3.24 14.81 29.56
C MET A 1 -3.10 15.60 28.28
N SER A 2 -2.03 15.36 27.50
CA SER A 2 -1.93 15.91 26.15
C SER A 2 -3.10 15.35 25.37
N GLY A 3 -3.98 16.22 24.87
CA GLY A 3 -5.04 15.82 23.96
C GLY A 3 -4.39 15.40 22.65
N GLU A 4 -4.06 14.12 22.52
CA GLU A 4 -3.78 13.54 21.21
C GLU A 4 -5.09 13.66 20.43
N GLU A 5 -5.08 14.50 19.39
CA GLU A 5 -6.20 14.58 18.46
C GLU A 5 -6.46 13.18 17.88
N GLU A 6 -7.72 12.75 17.87
CA GLU A 6 -8.09 11.43 17.39
C GLU A 6 -7.78 11.29 15.89
N GLU A 7 -6.83 10.40 15.55
CA GLU A 7 -6.49 10.10 14.17
C GLU A 7 -7.62 9.33 13.47
N ASN A 8 -7.91 9.72 12.22
CA ASN A 8 -8.91 9.10 11.38
C ASN A 8 -8.44 9.05 9.91
N ALA A 9 -8.01 7.88 9.47
CA ALA A 9 -7.56 7.64 8.10
C ALA A 9 -8.65 7.87 7.03
N ALA A 10 -9.93 7.64 7.36
CA ALA A 10 -11.04 7.88 6.44
C ALA A 10 -11.25 9.37 6.17
N GLU A 11 -10.82 10.23 7.09
CA GLU A 11 -10.85 11.70 6.97
C GLU A 11 -9.49 12.30 6.60
N LEU A 12 -8.47 11.47 6.33
CA LEU A 12 -7.07 11.90 6.14
C LEU A 12 -6.47 12.68 7.33
N LYS A 13 -7.01 12.46 8.54
CA LYS A 13 -6.46 12.96 9.79
C LYS A 13 -5.46 11.94 10.32
N ILE A 14 -4.19 12.13 10.05
CA ILE A 14 -3.09 11.26 10.50
C ILE A 14 -2.01 12.14 11.14
N GLY A 15 -1.18 11.57 12.00
CA GLY A 15 -0.08 12.29 12.65
C GLY A 15 0.76 13.13 11.68
N ASP A 16 1.22 14.29 12.16
CA ASP A 16 1.95 15.28 11.36
C ASP A 16 3.22 14.70 10.70
N GLU A 17 3.83 13.69 11.31
CA GLU A 17 4.98 12.98 10.78
C GLU A 17 4.67 12.22 9.46
N PHE A 18 3.40 11.87 9.22
CA PHE A 18 2.98 11.13 8.03
C PHE A 18 2.48 12.03 6.89
N LEU A 19 2.24 13.32 7.13
CA LEU A 19 1.75 14.25 6.11
C LEU A 19 2.72 14.44 4.93
N LYS A 20 4.02 14.26 5.17
CA LYS A 20 5.07 14.31 4.13
C LYS A 20 5.62 12.93 3.77
N ALA A 21 5.15 11.87 4.41
CA ALA A 21 5.62 10.52 4.14
C ALA A 21 5.10 10.05 2.77
N LYS A 22 5.96 9.32 2.04
CA LYS A 22 5.54 8.61 0.82
C LYS A 22 5.07 7.22 1.21
N CYS A 23 3.84 6.87 0.86
CA CYS A 23 3.32 5.52 1.05
C CYS A 23 3.95 4.55 0.03
N LEU A 24 4.18 3.31 0.46
CA LEU A 24 4.65 2.21 -0.39
C LEU A 24 3.54 1.20 -0.61
N MET A 25 3.40 0.73 -1.85
CA MET A 25 2.52 -0.39 -2.19
C MET A 25 3.05 -1.72 -1.68
N ASN A 26 2.16 -2.70 -1.51
CA ASN A 26 2.55 -4.06 -1.14
C ASN A 26 3.62 -4.62 -2.09
N CYS A 27 3.58 -4.27 -3.37
CA CYS A 27 4.56 -4.70 -4.35
C CYS A 27 5.94 -4.07 -4.17
N GLU A 28 5.99 -2.77 -3.92
CA GLU A 28 7.24 -2.06 -3.59
C GLU A 28 7.85 -2.65 -2.32
N VAL A 29 7.03 -2.88 -1.29
CA VAL A 29 7.49 -3.52 -0.06
C VAL A 29 7.97 -4.95 -0.31
N SER A 30 7.29 -5.73 -1.17
CA SER A 30 7.73 -7.08 -1.54
C SER A 30 9.13 -7.07 -2.15
N LEU A 31 9.38 -6.19 -3.13
CA LEU A 31 10.69 -6.06 -3.77
C LEU A 31 11.78 -5.66 -2.77
N ILE A 32 11.49 -4.69 -1.90
CA ILE A 32 12.44 -4.22 -0.88
C ILE A 32 12.77 -5.35 0.10
N LEU A 33 11.76 -6.06 0.61
CA LEU A 33 11.97 -7.11 1.60
C LEU A 33 12.62 -8.35 0.99
N GLU A 34 12.31 -8.72 -0.24
CA GLU A 34 12.99 -9.82 -0.94
C GLU A 34 14.49 -9.53 -1.12
N HIS A 35 14.82 -8.33 -1.62
CA HIS A 35 16.21 -7.93 -1.77
C HIS A 35 16.95 -7.91 -0.43
N LYS A 36 16.28 -7.42 0.63
CA LYS A 36 16.87 -7.42 1.98
C LYS A 36 17.08 -8.84 2.50
N TYR A 37 16.16 -9.75 2.23
CA TYR A 37 16.27 -11.15 2.64
C TYR A 37 17.48 -11.83 1.97
N GLU A 38 17.68 -11.63 0.67
CA GLU A 38 18.85 -12.16 -0.05
C GLU A 38 20.18 -11.65 0.53
N GLN A 39 20.26 -10.35 0.85
CA GLN A 39 21.45 -9.78 1.50
C GLN A 39 21.72 -10.42 2.87
N LEU A 40 20.67 -10.68 3.66
CA LEU A 40 20.80 -11.32 4.96
C LEU A 40 21.29 -12.77 4.82
N GLN A 41 20.82 -13.51 3.81
CA GLN A 41 21.27 -14.87 3.51
C GLN A 41 22.74 -14.90 3.10
N GLN A 42 23.18 -13.97 2.25
CA GLN A 42 24.57 -13.90 1.79
C GLN A 42 25.56 -13.51 2.90
N ARG A 43 25.10 -12.74 3.90
CA ARG A 43 25.93 -12.26 5.02
C ARG A 43 25.89 -13.18 6.23
N ALA A 44 24.96 -14.13 6.28
CA ALA A 44 24.83 -15.04 7.42
C ALA A 44 25.95 -16.09 7.40
N GLU A 45 27.05 -15.81 8.10
CA GLU A 45 28.05 -16.84 8.46
C GLU A 45 27.51 -17.81 9.53
N ASP A 46 26.47 -17.40 10.27
CA ASP A 46 25.89 -18.14 11.39
C ASP A 46 24.40 -18.49 11.12
N PRO A 47 23.99 -19.78 11.22
CA PRO A 47 22.61 -20.23 11.04
C PRO A 47 21.58 -19.56 11.99
N THR A 48 22.06 -18.89 13.04
CA THR A 48 21.24 -18.26 14.07
C THR A 48 20.94 -16.78 13.82
N ASN A 49 21.36 -16.21 12.69
CA ASN A 49 20.99 -14.85 12.28
C ASN A 49 19.50 -14.81 11.88
N GLN A 50 18.66 -14.89 12.90
CA GLN A 50 17.23 -15.08 12.77
C GLN A 50 16.61 -13.78 12.27
N VAL A 51 16.14 -13.83 11.03
CA VAL A 51 15.20 -12.87 10.48
C VAL A 51 14.07 -12.69 11.51
N SER A 52 13.74 -11.44 11.86
CA SER A 52 12.74 -11.21 12.90
C SER A 52 11.37 -11.76 12.47
N GLN A 53 10.56 -12.20 13.43
CA GLN A 53 9.20 -12.65 13.14
C GLN A 53 8.36 -11.58 12.44
N VAL A 54 8.62 -10.30 12.73
CA VAL A 54 7.96 -9.18 12.04
C VAL A 54 8.35 -9.18 10.57
N PHE A 55 9.65 -9.28 10.26
CA PHE A 55 10.12 -9.31 8.88
C PHE A 55 9.53 -10.51 8.11
N GLU A 56 9.56 -11.71 8.69
CA GLU A 56 9.05 -12.92 8.03
C GLU A 56 7.55 -12.81 7.74
N LYS A 57 6.76 -12.37 8.71
CA LYS A 57 5.32 -12.16 8.55
C LYS A 57 5.02 -11.06 7.53
N SER A 58 5.76 -9.95 7.56
CA SER A 58 5.62 -8.87 6.58
C SER A 58 5.95 -9.36 5.18
N LEU A 59 7.06 -10.08 4.99
CA LEU A 59 7.46 -10.65 3.70
C LEU A 59 6.42 -11.65 3.18
N GLN A 60 5.90 -12.52 4.04
CA GLN A 60 4.84 -13.46 3.66
C GLN A 60 3.56 -12.74 3.24
N TYR A 61 3.15 -11.71 3.98
CA TYR A 61 1.98 -10.90 3.66
C TYR A 61 2.14 -10.21 2.30
N VAL A 62 3.24 -9.51 2.09
CA VAL A 62 3.43 -8.77 0.82
C VAL A 62 3.61 -9.71 -0.35
N LYS A 63 4.26 -10.88 -0.20
CA LYS A 63 4.29 -11.91 -1.26
C LYS A 63 2.90 -12.42 -1.63
N ARG A 64 2.01 -12.55 -0.64
CA ARG A 64 0.64 -13.02 -0.83
C ARG A 64 -0.25 -11.97 -1.51
N PHE A 65 -0.06 -10.69 -1.17
CA PHE A 65 -0.96 -9.59 -1.54
C PHE A 65 -0.34 -8.56 -2.49
N SER A 66 0.89 -8.77 -2.96
CA SER A 66 1.50 -8.00 -4.05
C SER A 66 0.80 -8.39 -5.35
N ARG A 67 -0.19 -7.60 -5.74
CA ARG A 67 -1.02 -7.86 -6.92
C ARG A 67 -0.55 -7.17 -8.20
N TYR A 68 0.41 -6.27 -8.07
CA TYR A 68 1.00 -5.49 -9.17
C TYR A 68 2.51 -5.64 -9.09
N LYS A 69 3.24 -5.64 -10.20
CA LYS A 69 4.72 -5.51 -10.15
C LYS A 69 5.22 -4.13 -10.57
N ASN A 70 4.31 -3.24 -10.98
CA ASN A 70 4.61 -1.90 -11.46
C ASN A 70 4.26 -0.81 -10.41
N PRO A 71 5.20 0.09 -10.03
CA PRO A 71 5.04 1.06 -8.94
C PRO A 71 4.17 2.30 -9.21
N ASP A 72 3.60 2.50 -10.39
CA ASP A 72 2.94 3.78 -10.76
C ASP A 72 1.46 3.94 -10.32
N ALA A 73 0.99 3.11 -9.38
CA ALA A 73 -0.41 3.09 -8.93
C ALA A 73 -0.64 3.85 -7.60
N LEU A 74 -1.83 4.45 -7.43
CA LEU A 74 -2.25 5.01 -6.15
C LEU A 74 -2.26 3.90 -5.09
N CYS A 75 -1.43 4.05 -4.07
CA CYS A 75 -1.05 2.95 -3.17
C CYS A 75 -2.24 2.19 -2.55
N VAL A 76 -3.29 2.90 -2.15
CA VAL A 76 -4.45 2.30 -1.48
C VAL A 76 -5.34 1.55 -2.49
N LEU A 77 -5.67 2.16 -3.63
CA LEU A 77 -6.48 1.52 -4.68
C LEU A 77 -5.74 0.35 -5.32
N GLY A 78 -4.43 0.49 -5.55
CA GLY A 78 -3.58 -0.61 -6.02
C GLY A 78 -3.51 -1.77 -5.01
N ASN A 79 -3.53 -1.52 -3.70
CA ASN A 79 -3.51 -2.64 -2.74
C ASN A 79 -4.87 -3.35 -2.64
N LEU A 80 -5.97 -2.62 -2.81
CA LEU A 80 -7.33 -3.12 -2.57
C LEU A 80 -8.02 -3.71 -3.82
N CYS A 81 -7.61 -3.27 -5.02
CA CYS A 81 -8.17 -3.70 -6.29
C CYS A 81 -9.71 -3.58 -6.42
N PRO A 82 -10.34 -2.43 -6.09
CA PRO A 82 -11.77 -2.27 -6.35
C PRO A 82 -12.06 -2.28 -7.85
N GLU A 83 -13.19 -2.86 -8.25
CA GLU A 83 -13.59 -2.99 -9.66
C GLU A 83 -14.58 -1.90 -10.08
N THR A 84 -15.18 -1.20 -9.11
CA THR A 84 -16.18 -0.15 -9.37
C THR A 84 -15.90 1.11 -8.54
N VAL A 85 -16.41 2.25 -9.02
CA VAL A 85 -16.33 3.53 -8.29
C VAL A 85 -17.05 3.45 -6.94
N GLU A 86 -18.18 2.73 -6.88
CA GLU A 86 -18.94 2.51 -5.65
C GLU A 86 -18.10 1.73 -4.61
N GLU A 87 -17.45 0.65 -5.04
CA GLU A 87 -16.57 -0.12 -4.17
C GLU A 87 -15.37 0.71 -3.70
N ALA A 88 -14.69 1.40 -4.63
CA ALA A 88 -13.55 2.25 -4.33
C ALA A 88 -13.91 3.32 -3.29
N THR A 89 -15.07 3.95 -3.43
CA THR A 89 -15.51 5.05 -2.55
C THR A 89 -16.11 4.55 -1.24
N SER A 90 -16.61 3.31 -1.19
CA SER A 90 -17.04 2.64 0.03
C SER A 90 -15.84 2.22 0.90
N ILE A 91 -14.79 1.68 0.28
CA ILE A 91 -13.60 1.22 1.01
C ILE A 91 -12.65 2.40 1.31
N VAL A 92 -12.63 3.43 0.47
CA VAL A 92 -11.79 4.63 0.63
C VAL A 92 -12.67 5.89 0.64
N PRO A 93 -13.37 6.19 1.77
CA PRO A 93 -14.30 7.32 1.86
C PRO A 93 -13.63 8.69 1.61
N SER A 94 -12.32 8.78 1.86
CA SER A 94 -11.54 10.00 1.63
C SER A 94 -11.52 10.44 0.16
N LEU A 95 -11.80 9.55 -0.80
CA LEU A 95 -11.94 9.90 -2.22
C LEU A 95 -13.11 10.86 -2.51
N LYS A 96 -14.14 10.87 -1.64
CA LYS A 96 -15.32 11.75 -1.76
C LYS A 96 -15.29 12.94 -0.80
N THR A 97 -14.21 13.12 -0.03
CA THR A 97 -14.14 14.17 0.99
C THR A 97 -14.04 15.56 0.35
N LYS A 98 -14.78 16.52 0.91
CA LYS A 98 -14.91 17.91 0.41
C LYS A 98 -13.53 18.55 0.19
N GLY A 99 -13.26 18.95 -1.06
CA GLY A 99 -12.02 19.63 -1.47
C GLY A 99 -11.05 18.80 -2.32
N ARG A 100 -11.24 17.47 -2.41
CA ARG A 100 -10.52 16.57 -3.32
C ARG A 100 -11.49 15.62 -4.03
N VAL A 101 -12.59 16.16 -4.55
CA VAL A 101 -13.57 15.37 -5.29
C VAL A 101 -12.90 14.96 -6.60
N HIS A 102 -12.34 13.75 -6.65
CA HIS A 102 -12.11 13.11 -7.93
C HIS A 102 -13.49 12.84 -8.51
N GLU A 103 -13.76 13.37 -9.69
CA GLU A 103 -14.99 13.04 -10.43
C GLU A 103 -15.06 11.52 -10.62
N ASP A 104 -16.26 10.96 -10.58
CA ASP A 104 -16.46 9.51 -10.71
C ASP A 104 -15.78 8.99 -12.01
N GLU A 105 -15.75 9.79 -13.07
CA GLU A 105 -15.01 9.52 -14.31
C GLU A 105 -13.50 9.38 -14.11
N ALA A 106 -12.89 10.22 -13.27
CA ALA A 106 -11.47 10.14 -12.95
C ALA A 106 -11.13 8.89 -12.12
N ILE A 107 -12.02 8.53 -11.18
CA ILE A 107 -11.90 7.29 -10.42
C ILE A 107 -12.03 6.09 -11.35
N GLU A 108 -13.05 6.07 -12.20
CA GLU A 108 -13.28 5.01 -13.19
C GLU A 108 -12.08 4.86 -14.14
N LYS A 109 -11.53 5.97 -14.63
CA LYS A 109 -10.31 5.94 -15.44
C LYS A 109 -9.13 5.32 -14.67
N MET A 110 -8.92 5.71 -13.42
CA MET A 110 -7.86 5.14 -12.57
C MET A 110 -8.05 3.63 -12.36
N LEU A 111 -9.28 3.18 -12.10
CA LEU A 111 -9.59 1.75 -11.94
C LEU A 111 -9.35 0.99 -13.24
N ASN A 112 -9.74 1.55 -14.39
CA ASN A 112 -9.47 0.98 -15.69
C ASN A 112 -7.96 0.86 -15.96
N ASP A 113 -7.19 1.92 -15.70
CA ASP A 113 -5.73 1.94 -15.84
C ASP A 113 -5.09 0.84 -14.95
N LEU A 114 -5.53 0.70 -13.69
CA LEU A 114 -5.09 -0.38 -12.78
C LEU A 114 -5.48 -1.77 -13.31
N SER A 115 -6.69 -1.92 -13.85
CA SER A 115 -7.16 -3.21 -14.39
C SER A 115 -6.32 -3.68 -15.58
N LEU A 116 -5.83 -2.76 -16.40
CA LEU A 116 -4.97 -3.07 -17.54
C LEU A 116 -3.63 -3.61 -17.04
N ILE A 117 -3.00 -2.96 -16.06
CA ILE A 117 -1.72 -3.43 -15.49
C ILE A 117 -1.86 -4.84 -14.91
N LYS A 118 -2.99 -5.14 -14.24
CA LYS A 118 -3.28 -6.47 -13.69
C LYS A 118 -3.46 -7.55 -14.77
N LYS A 119 -3.95 -7.22 -15.97
CA LYS A 119 -4.26 -8.18 -17.04
C LYS A 119 -3.04 -8.63 -17.85
N PHE A 120 -1.95 -7.87 -17.81
CA PHE A 120 -0.72 -8.19 -18.56
C PHE A 120 0.32 -8.98 -17.74
N GLU A 121 -0.07 -9.46 -16.55
CA GLU A 121 0.77 -10.23 -15.60
C GLU A 121 0.09 -11.53 -15.18
#